data_AF-A0A7K6D282-F1
#
_entry.id   AF-A0A7K6D282-F1
#
_cell.length_a   1.000
_cell.length_b   1.000
_cell.length_c   1.000
_cell.angle_alpha   90.00
_cell.angle_beta   90.00
_cell.angle_gamma   90.00
#
_symmetry.space_group_name_H-M   'P 1'
#
loop_
_entity.id
_entity.type
_entity.pdbx_description
1 polymer ?
#
loop_
_entity_poly.entity_id
_entity_poly.type
_entity_poly.pdbx_seq_one_letter_code
_entity_poly.pdbx_strand_id
1 'polypeptide(L)'
;DAGQRRFGAVQCPSCGMLYAPAIPEDQLQHLRHHRRLREGLRYLGWKKERVVAEFWDGKIVLILPGDPKYAVRKAEEVRQIVDAELGFQQAAPGSPQSTRSYLFVSAERSVLGCLVAESISQAFRVLSEPGPAPLPDSQEDSRDDSQGSPRFPRAWRCSLDPEPAV
;
A
#
# COMPACT_ATOMS: atom_id res chain seq x y z
N ASP A 1 -36.13 -0.86 27.87
CA ASP A 1 -34.87 -1.59 27.69
C ASP A 1 -34.61 -1.75 26.21
N ALA A 2 -33.71 -0.96 25.63
CA ALA A 2 -33.33 -1.04 24.21
C ALA A 2 -31.97 -0.37 23.99
N GLY A 3 -30.93 -0.88 24.66
CA GLY A 3 -29.55 -0.48 24.43
C GLY A 3 -29.06 -0.99 23.07
N GLN A 4 -29.16 -0.17 22.02
CA GLN A 4 -28.44 -0.40 20.77
C GLN A 4 -26.94 -0.26 21.06
N ARG A 5 -26.20 -1.37 21.12
CA ARG A 5 -24.85 -1.42 21.72
C ARG A 5 -23.67 -1.20 20.77
N ARG A 6 -23.85 -0.78 19.51
CA ARG A 6 -22.73 -0.45 18.60
C ARG A 6 -23.10 0.66 17.61
N PHE A 7 -22.97 1.91 18.04
CA PHE A 7 -23.03 3.08 17.16
C PHE A 7 -21.62 3.39 16.65
N GLY A 8 -21.46 3.52 15.33
CA GLY A 8 -20.23 3.99 14.69
C GLY A 8 -19.59 2.99 13.73
N ALA A 9 -18.82 3.52 12.78
CA ALA A 9 -17.98 2.73 11.90
C ALA A 9 -16.85 2.07 12.71
N VAL A 10 -16.55 0.81 12.41
CA VAL A 10 -15.45 0.05 13.00
C VAL A 10 -14.50 -0.41 11.91
N GLN A 11 -13.22 -0.59 12.26
CA GLN A 11 -12.25 -1.18 11.36
C GLN A 11 -12.17 -2.69 11.60
N CYS A 12 -12.29 -3.50 10.55
CA CYS A 12 -12.04 -4.92 10.66
C CYS A 12 -10.54 -5.15 10.96
N PRO A 13 -10.18 -5.84 12.05
CA PRO A 13 -8.77 -6.00 12.45
C PRO A 13 -7.97 -6.90 11.49
N SER A 14 -8.64 -7.58 10.56
CA SER A 14 -8.00 -8.57 9.68
C SER A 14 -8.11 -8.30 8.19
N CYS A 15 -8.99 -7.38 7.75
CA CYS A 15 -9.02 -6.89 6.38
C CYS A 15 -8.84 -5.37 6.29
N GLY A 16 -8.83 -4.64 7.42
CA GLY A 16 -8.60 -3.20 7.45
C GLY A 16 -9.78 -2.34 6.99
N MET A 17 -10.84 -2.94 6.42
CA MET A 17 -12.01 -2.21 5.95
C MET A 17 -12.76 -1.53 7.10
N LEU A 18 -13.07 -0.24 6.92
CA LEU A 18 -14.00 0.51 7.76
C LEU A 18 -15.44 0.24 7.30
N TYR A 19 -16.33 -0.13 8.24
CA TYR A 19 -17.74 -0.41 7.94
C TYR A 19 -18.62 -0.16 9.18
N ALA A 20 -19.92 0.10 8.99
CA ALA A 20 -20.88 0.20 10.09
C ALA A 20 -21.59 -1.14 10.34
N PRO A 21 -21.34 -1.87 11.45
CA PRO A 21 -21.93 -3.19 11.68
C PRO A 21 -23.46 -3.16 11.88
N ALA A 22 -24.02 -2.01 12.24
CA ALA A 22 -25.45 -1.83 12.42
C ALA A 22 -26.20 -1.59 11.11
N ILE A 23 -25.49 -1.33 10.01
CA ILE A 23 -26.05 -1.14 8.67
C ILE A 23 -25.88 -2.46 7.89
N PRO A 24 -26.98 -3.16 7.54
CA PRO A 24 -26.91 -4.46 6.85
C PRO A 24 -26.14 -4.41 5.53
N GLU A 25 -26.27 -3.32 4.77
CA GLU A 25 -25.61 -3.10 3.49
C GLU A 25 -24.09 -3.03 3.66
N ASP A 26 -23.60 -2.24 4.63
CA ASP A 26 -22.18 -2.14 4.98
C ASP A 26 -21.63 -3.49 5.46
N GLN A 27 -22.38 -4.21 6.28
CA GLN A 27 -21.98 -5.54 6.75
C GLN A 27 -21.84 -6.52 5.59
N LEU A 28 -22.78 -6.50 4.64
CA LEU A 28 -22.72 -7.34 3.43
C LEU A 28 -21.53 -6.97 2.55
N GLN A 29 -21.26 -5.69 2.36
CA GLN A 29 -20.10 -5.20 1.62
C GLN A 29 -18.80 -5.65 2.28
N HIS A 30 -18.69 -5.50 3.61
CA HIS A 30 -17.57 -5.99 4.40
C HIS A 30 -17.33 -7.49 4.18
N LEU A 31 -18.36 -8.33 4.27
CA LEU A 31 -18.21 -9.78 4.07
C LEU A 31 -17.69 -10.13 2.66
N ARG A 32 -18.20 -9.44 1.62
CA ARG A 32 -17.76 -9.63 0.24
C ARG A 32 -16.29 -9.22 0.05
N HIS A 33 -15.94 -8.03 0.53
CA HIS A 33 -14.57 -7.51 0.49
C HIS A 33 -13.62 -8.43 1.26
N HIS A 34 -13.96 -8.77 2.50
CA HIS A 34 -13.16 -9.62 3.38
C HIS A 34 -12.86 -10.98 2.77
N ARG A 35 -13.88 -11.61 2.15
CA ARG A 35 -13.70 -12.87 1.43
C ARG A 35 -12.75 -12.72 0.24
N ARG A 36 -13.00 -11.73 -0.63
CA ARG A 36 -12.16 -11.46 -1.81
C ARG A 36 -10.71 -11.22 -1.43
N LEU A 37 -10.47 -10.38 -0.41
CA LEU A 37 -9.14 -10.05 0.09
C LEU A 37 -8.42 -11.30 0.62
N ARG A 38 -9.07 -12.07 1.49
CA ARG A 38 -8.46 -13.25 2.11
C ARG A 38 -8.19 -14.37 1.11
N GLU A 39 -9.10 -14.62 0.18
CA GLU A 39 -8.89 -15.62 -0.86
C GLU A 39 -7.78 -15.17 -1.82
N GLY A 40 -7.80 -13.91 -2.23
CA GLY A 40 -6.84 -13.33 -3.17
C GLY A 40 -5.43 -13.13 -2.60
N LEU A 41 -5.25 -13.05 -1.28
CA LEU A 41 -3.93 -13.01 -0.64
C LEU A 41 -3.41 -14.38 -0.19
N ARG A 42 -4.24 -15.43 -0.22
CA ARG A 42 -3.82 -16.78 0.17
C ARG A 42 -2.74 -17.34 -0.76
N TYR A 43 -1.69 -17.92 -0.21
CA TYR A 43 -0.55 -18.48 -0.95
C TYR A 43 -0.30 -19.94 -0.57
N LEU A 44 -0.77 -20.89 -1.37
CA LEU A 44 -0.70 -22.33 -1.02
C LEU A 44 0.70 -22.95 -1.14
N GLY A 45 1.66 -22.23 -1.72
CA GLY A 45 2.97 -22.74 -2.09
C GLY A 45 2.97 -23.46 -3.44
N TRP A 46 4.12 -23.47 -4.10
CA TRP A 46 4.34 -24.11 -5.39
C TRP A 46 5.47 -25.14 -5.30
N LYS A 47 5.48 -26.10 -6.23
CA LYS A 47 6.55 -27.12 -6.29
C LYS A 47 7.93 -26.51 -6.55
N LYS A 48 7.97 -25.42 -7.31
CA LYS A 48 9.18 -24.65 -7.61
C LYS A 48 8.89 -23.19 -7.34
N GLU A 49 9.54 -22.64 -6.33
CA GLU A 49 9.47 -21.24 -5.97
C GLU A 49 10.86 -20.63 -6.11
N ARG A 50 10.93 -19.39 -6.61
CA ARG A 50 12.16 -18.62 -6.63
C ARG A 50 12.21 -17.74 -5.39
N VAL A 51 12.68 -18.31 -4.29
CA VAL A 51 12.86 -17.58 -3.03
C VAL A 51 14.16 -16.76 -3.13
N VAL A 52 14.07 -15.45 -2.88
CA VAL A 52 15.20 -14.52 -2.96
C VAL A 52 15.66 -14.02 -1.59
N ALA A 53 14.84 -14.18 -0.56
CA ALA A 53 15.19 -13.93 0.83
C ALA A 53 14.28 -14.73 1.76
N GLU A 54 14.82 -15.15 2.91
CA GLU A 54 14.10 -15.83 3.97
C GLU A 54 14.27 -15.07 5.29
N PHE A 55 13.21 -15.08 6.09
CA PHE A 55 13.12 -14.38 7.36
C PHE A 55 12.47 -15.32 8.40
N TRP A 56 12.48 -14.91 9.66
CA TRP A 56 11.89 -15.69 10.75
C TRP A 56 10.36 -15.73 10.69
N ASP A 57 9.73 -14.75 10.02
CA ASP A 57 8.28 -14.57 9.89
C ASP A 57 7.75 -14.86 8.47
N GLY A 58 8.64 -15.15 7.51
CA GLY A 58 8.23 -15.34 6.12
C GLY A 58 9.39 -15.41 5.13
N LYS A 59 9.08 -15.20 3.86
CA LYS A 59 10.04 -15.23 2.75
C LYS A 59 9.60 -14.33 1.61
N ILE A 60 10.56 -13.92 0.78
CA ILE A 60 10.29 -13.16 -0.44
C ILE A 60 10.44 -14.09 -1.65
N VAL A 61 9.40 -14.16 -2.47
CA VAL A 61 9.36 -14.92 -3.73
C VAL A 61 9.38 -13.94 -4.90
N LEU A 62 10.27 -14.18 -5.87
CA LEU A 62 10.37 -13.42 -7.12
C LEU A 62 9.64 -14.14 -8.24
N ILE A 63 8.73 -13.43 -8.91
CA ILE A 63 7.98 -13.88 -10.07
C ILE A 63 8.40 -13.04 -11.28
N LEU A 64 8.78 -13.73 -12.35
CA LEU A 64 9.17 -13.15 -13.64
C LEU A 64 8.07 -13.38 -14.70
N PRO A 65 8.01 -12.57 -15.77
CA PRO A 65 6.97 -12.70 -16.80
C PRO A 65 6.98 -14.06 -17.54
N GLY A 66 8.13 -14.71 -17.60
CA GLY A 66 8.29 -16.05 -18.21
C GLY A 66 8.01 -17.23 -17.28
N ASP A 67 7.61 -16.99 -16.03
CA ASP A 67 7.30 -18.05 -15.07
C ASP A 67 5.99 -18.77 -15.43
N PRO A 68 5.71 -19.95 -14.81
CA PRO A 68 4.46 -20.65 -15.03
C PRO A 68 3.22 -19.77 -14.82
N LYS A 69 2.18 -19.95 -15.65
CA LYS A 69 0.96 -19.11 -15.65
C LYS A 69 0.31 -18.95 -14.28
N TYR A 70 0.37 -19.97 -13.42
CA TYR A 70 -0.21 -19.89 -12.07
C TYR A 70 0.52 -18.85 -11.19
N ALA A 71 1.83 -18.68 -11.39
CA ALA A 71 2.65 -17.74 -10.62
C ALA A 71 2.40 -16.31 -11.08
N VAL A 72 2.43 -16.10 -12.40
CA VAL A 72 2.12 -14.81 -13.02
C VAL A 72 0.71 -14.35 -12.66
N ARG A 73 -0.29 -15.24 -12.79
CA ARG A 73 -1.68 -14.95 -12.39
C ARG A 73 -1.80 -14.60 -10.91
N LYS A 74 -1.00 -15.21 -10.03
CA LYS A 74 -1.02 -14.87 -8.61
C LYS A 74 -0.49 -13.46 -8.36
N ALA A 75 0.60 -13.07 -9.03
CA ALA A 75 1.11 -11.70 -8.95
C ALA A 75 0.08 -10.67 -9.47
N GLU A 76 -0.61 -10.98 -10.58
CA GLU A 76 -1.68 -10.14 -11.12
C GLU A 76 -2.87 -10.01 -10.18
N GLU A 77 -3.31 -11.10 -9.54
CA GLU A 77 -4.39 -11.10 -8.56
C GLU A 77 -4.04 -10.20 -7.35
N VAL A 78 -2.82 -10.33 -6.82
CA VAL A 78 -2.36 -9.48 -5.71
C VAL A 78 -2.28 -8.02 -6.15
N ARG A 79 -1.76 -7.73 -7.35
CA ARG A 79 -1.74 -6.37 -7.90
C ARG A 79 -3.13 -5.76 -8.00
N GLN A 80 -4.10 -6.50 -8.53
CA GLN A 80 -5.49 -6.02 -8.66
C GLN A 80 -6.14 -5.68 -7.31
N ILE A 81 -5.78 -6.41 -6.25
CA ILE A 81 -6.21 -6.09 -4.89
C ILE A 81 -5.56 -4.77 -4.44
N VAL A 82 -4.25 -4.63 -4.58
CA VAL A 82 -3.51 -3.42 -4.19
C VAL A 82 -4.03 -2.19 -4.95
N ASP A 83 -4.22 -2.30 -6.27
CA ASP A 83 -4.75 -1.23 -7.11
C ASP A 83 -6.14 -0.78 -6.63
N ALA A 84 -7.01 -1.74 -6.28
CA ALA A 84 -8.35 -1.44 -5.76
C ALA A 84 -8.30 -0.73 -4.40
N GLU A 85 -7.41 -1.14 -3.49
CA GLU A 85 -7.24 -0.51 -2.17
C GLU A 85 -6.68 0.91 -2.27
N LEU A 86 -5.82 1.17 -3.25
CA LEU A 86 -5.26 2.51 -3.52
C LEU A 86 -6.19 3.39 -4.37
N GLY A 87 -7.32 2.85 -4.84
CA GLY A 87 -8.27 3.57 -5.69
C GLY A 87 -7.81 3.75 -7.15
N PHE A 88 -6.78 3.01 -7.60
CA PHE A 88 -6.34 3.03 -8.99
C PHE A 88 -7.29 2.22 -9.87
N GLN A 89 -7.80 2.84 -10.94
CA GLN A 89 -8.50 2.10 -11.99
C GLN A 89 -7.49 1.54 -12.99
N GLN A 90 -7.12 0.26 -12.82
CA GLN A 90 -6.37 -0.57 -13.78
C GLN A 90 -5.29 0.18 -14.59
N ALA A 91 -4.36 0.86 -13.92
CA ALA A 91 -3.11 1.26 -14.58
C ALA A 91 -2.27 -0.02 -14.73
N ALA A 92 -2.29 -0.64 -15.92
CA ALA A 92 -1.31 -1.67 -16.22
C ALA A 92 0.08 -1.01 -16.26
N PRO A 93 1.14 -1.66 -15.74
CA PRO A 93 2.51 -1.17 -15.92
C PRO A 93 2.79 -0.98 -17.41
N GLY A 94 3.60 0.02 -17.77
CA GLY A 94 3.83 0.44 -19.16
C GLY A 94 4.31 -0.70 -20.07
N SER A 95 5.01 -1.70 -19.51
CA SER A 95 5.25 -2.98 -20.18
C SER A 95 5.21 -4.16 -19.20
N PRO A 96 4.13 -4.96 -19.16
CA PRO A 96 4.06 -6.14 -18.28
C PRO A 96 5.07 -7.24 -18.63
N GLN A 97 5.77 -7.11 -19.76
CA GLN A 97 6.78 -8.07 -20.23
C GLN A 97 8.16 -7.90 -19.59
N SER A 98 8.42 -6.79 -18.89
CA SER A 98 9.70 -6.51 -18.24
C SER A 98 9.60 -6.40 -16.71
N THR A 99 8.39 -6.47 -16.16
CA THR A 99 8.15 -6.28 -14.74
C THR A 99 8.56 -7.49 -13.92
N ARG A 100 9.17 -7.23 -12.77
CA ARG A 100 9.53 -8.22 -11.76
C ARG A 100 8.63 -8.03 -10.56
N SER A 101 7.92 -9.08 -10.15
CA SER A 101 7.02 -9.02 -9.00
C SER A 101 7.64 -9.77 -7.83
N TYR A 102 7.76 -9.09 -6.69
CA TYR A 102 8.23 -9.66 -5.43
C TYR A 102 7.05 -9.75 -4.48
N LEU A 103 6.81 -10.94 -3.93
CA LEU A 103 5.77 -11.18 -2.93
C LEU A 103 6.41 -11.58 -1.62
N PHE A 104 6.08 -10.88 -0.54
CA PHE A 104 6.39 -11.32 0.81
C PHE A 104 5.27 -12.27 1.28
N VAL A 105 5.65 -13.51 1.58
CA VAL A 105 4.75 -14.58 2.04
C VAL A 105 5.07 -14.91 3.49
N SER A 106 4.09 -14.79 4.36
CA SER A 106 4.23 -15.12 5.79
C SER A 106 4.34 -16.63 6.04
N ALA A 107 4.77 -16.99 7.24
CA ALA A 107 4.73 -18.38 7.73
C ALA A 107 3.32 -19.00 7.67
N GLU A 108 2.27 -18.18 7.79
CA GLU A 108 0.87 -18.58 7.68
C GLU A 108 0.37 -18.70 6.23
N ARG A 109 1.28 -18.70 5.24
CA ARG A 109 0.94 -18.92 3.83
C ARG A 109 0.00 -17.84 3.27
N SER A 110 0.23 -16.60 3.66
CA SER A 110 -0.49 -15.42 3.16
C SER A 110 0.49 -14.41 2.56
N VAL A 111 0.10 -13.74 1.49
CA VAL A 111 0.85 -12.62 0.93
C VAL A 111 0.58 -11.37 1.77
N LEU A 112 1.61 -10.83 2.40
CA LEU A 112 1.51 -9.61 3.23
C LEU A 112 2.12 -8.38 2.56
N GLY A 113 2.95 -8.57 1.53
CA GLY A 113 3.59 -7.48 0.81
C GLY A 113 3.77 -7.80 -0.67
N CYS A 114 3.69 -6.78 -1.51
CA CYS A 114 3.91 -6.85 -2.95
C CYS A 114 4.77 -5.67 -3.39
N LEU A 115 5.79 -5.94 -4.22
CA LEU A 115 6.58 -4.93 -4.90
C LEU A 115 6.66 -5.30 -6.38
N VAL A 116 6.29 -4.36 -7.25
CA VAL A 116 6.45 -4.49 -8.70
C VAL A 116 7.55 -3.54 -9.13
N ALA A 117 8.59 -4.07 -9.74
CA ALA A 117 9.72 -3.30 -10.24
C ALA A 117 9.80 -3.39 -11.76
N GLU A 118 10.04 -2.26 -12.40
CA GLU A 118 10.44 -2.15 -13.81
C GLU A 118 11.79 -1.45 -13.90
N SER A 119 12.59 -1.81 -14.90
CA SER A 119 13.86 -1.13 -15.16
C SER A 119 13.58 0.19 -15.86
N ILE A 120 14.03 1.29 -15.26
CA ILE A 120 14.00 2.63 -15.84
C ILE A 120 15.43 3.08 -16.17
N SER A 121 15.57 4.06 -17.07
CA SER A 121 16.88 4.64 -17.43
C SER A 121 17.18 5.94 -16.68
N GLN A 122 16.15 6.71 -16.31
CA GLN A 122 16.28 8.02 -15.67
C GLN A 122 15.14 8.24 -14.66
N ALA A 123 15.38 9.09 -13.66
CA ALA A 123 14.42 9.52 -12.64
C ALA A 123 14.63 10.99 -12.23
N PHE A 124 13.63 11.58 -11.57
CA PHE A 124 13.70 12.96 -11.07
C PHE A 124 13.75 12.97 -9.55
N ARG A 125 14.71 13.69 -8.98
CA ARG A 125 14.88 13.80 -7.53
C ARG A 125 13.72 14.57 -6.90
N VAL A 126 13.10 14.00 -5.87
CA VAL A 126 12.17 14.70 -5.01
C VAL A 126 12.94 15.66 -4.10
N LEU A 127 12.58 16.94 -4.13
CA LEU A 127 13.22 18.00 -3.35
C LEU A 127 12.54 18.10 -1.98
N SER A 128 13.36 18.21 -0.93
CA SER A 128 12.85 18.50 0.42
C SER A 128 12.32 19.93 0.48
N GLU A 129 11.31 20.17 1.32
CA GLU A 129 10.84 21.54 1.55
C GLU A 129 11.97 22.40 2.12
N PRO A 130 12.09 23.67 1.68
CA PRO A 130 12.92 24.61 2.41
C PRO A 130 12.36 24.72 3.84
N GLY A 131 13.24 24.69 4.85
CA GLY A 131 12.85 24.93 6.23
C GLY A 131 12.09 26.26 6.38
N PRO A 132 11.29 26.43 7.45
CA PRO A 132 10.49 27.64 7.63
C PRO A 132 11.38 28.88 7.46
N ALA A 133 11.03 29.73 6.49
CA ALA A 133 11.71 31.00 6.32
C ALA A 133 11.55 31.79 7.63
N PRO A 134 12.60 32.42 8.16
CA PRO A 134 12.45 33.33 9.30
C PRO A 134 11.47 34.43 8.86
N LEU A 135 10.30 34.47 9.50
CA LEU A 135 9.38 35.59 9.37
C LEU A 135 10.11 36.85 9.87
N PRO A 136 10.00 38.01 9.18
CA PRO A 136 10.56 39.24 9.70
C PRO A 136 9.85 39.61 11.01
N ASP A 137 10.65 39.95 12.01
CA ASP A 137 10.22 40.32 13.36
C ASP A 137 9.04 41.30 13.35
N SER A 138 7.85 40.80 13.66
CA SER A 138 6.80 41.60 14.28
C SER A 138 6.72 41.17 15.73
N GLN A 139 7.34 41.99 16.58
CA GLN A 139 7.03 42.07 18.01
C GLN A 139 5.51 42.12 18.18
N GLU A 140 4.93 41.15 18.87
CA GLU A 140 3.79 41.39 19.74
C GLU A 140 3.63 40.24 20.75
N ASP A 141 3.67 40.65 22.01
CA ASP A 141 3.49 39.85 23.21
C ASP A 141 2.19 39.03 23.19
N SER A 142 2.24 37.75 23.54
CA SER A 142 1.52 37.19 24.70
C SER A 142 1.58 35.67 24.75
N ARG A 143 1.61 35.18 25.99
CA ARG A 143 1.77 33.79 26.43
C ARG A 143 0.55 32.94 26.05
N ASP A 144 0.77 31.85 25.31
CA ASP A 144 0.04 30.60 25.53
C ASP A 144 0.90 29.40 25.06
N ASP A 145 1.11 28.46 25.97
CA ASP A 145 1.98 27.30 25.82
C ASP A 145 1.13 26.13 25.36
N SER A 146 0.91 26.04 24.05
CA SER A 146 0.18 24.93 23.41
C SER A 146 0.85 24.62 22.07
N GLN A 147 1.80 23.68 22.10
CA GLN A 147 2.54 23.17 20.95
C GLN A 147 1.61 22.77 19.79
N GLY A 148 1.58 23.61 18.76
CA GLY A 148 0.95 23.34 17.49
C GLY A 148 1.66 24.13 16.41
N SER A 149 2.82 23.64 15.96
CA SER A 149 3.46 24.18 14.75
C SER A 149 2.41 24.22 13.62
N PRO A 150 2.21 25.36 12.94
CA PRO A 150 1.25 25.47 11.87
C PRO A 150 1.63 24.45 10.79
N ARG A 151 0.77 23.44 10.62
CA ARG A 151 0.94 22.40 9.60
C ARG A 151 0.65 23.02 8.25
N PHE A 152 1.64 23.66 7.65
CA PHE A 152 1.59 24.01 6.24
C PHE A 152 1.34 22.71 5.43
N PRO A 153 0.47 22.75 4.40
CA PRO A 153 0.29 21.61 3.53
C PRO A 153 1.62 21.28 2.87
N ARG A 154 2.11 20.05 3.09
CA ARG A 154 3.35 19.57 2.48
C ARG A 154 3.20 19.52 0.97
N ALA A 155 4.05 20.24 0.26
CA ALA A 155 4.13 20.19 -1.19
C ALA A 155 5.28 19.28 -1.62
N TRP A 156 4.98 18.26 -2.41
CA TRP A 156 5.99 17.44 -3.08
C TRP A 156 6.52 18.22 -4.29
N ARG A 157 7.83 18.51 -4.31
CA ARG A 157 8.51 19.18 -5.42
C ARG A 157 9.48 18.21 -6.09
N CYS A 158 9.59 18.27 -7.41
CA CYS A 158 10.54 17.45 -8.17
C CYS A 158 11.56 18.36 -8.86
N SER A 159 12.80 17.89 -8.97
CA SER A 159 13.79 18.45 -9.89
C SER A 159 13.28 18.36 -11.34
N LEU A 160 13.72 19.29 -12.18
CA LEU A 160 13.47 19.24 -13.63
C LEU A 160 14.60 18.53 -14.38
N ASP A 161 15.73 18.31 -13.71
CA ASP A 161 16.91 17.67 -14.30
C ASP A 161 16.81 16.15 -14.12
N PRO A 162 16.85 15.36 -15.21
CA PRO A 162 16.82 13.90 -15.12
C PRO A 162 18.17 13.35 -14.65
N GLU A 163 18.16 12.52 -13.61
CA GLU A 163 19.32 11.75 -13.12
C GLU A 163 19.24 10.31 -13.65
N PRO A 164 20.37 9.62 -13.95
CA PRO A 164 20.35 8.22 -14.34
C PRO A 164 19.81 7.34 -13.21
N ALA A 165 18.98 6.37 -13.54
CA ALA A 165 18.52 5.37 -12.58
C ALA A 165 19.66 4.38 -12.27
N VAL A 166 19.99 4.23 -10.99
CA VAL A 166 21.07 3.36 -10.49
C VAL A 166 20.58 1.93 -10.30
#